data_AF-A0A2E0TBQ7-F1
#
_entry.id   AF-A0A2E0TBQ7-F1
#
_cell.length_a   1.000
_cell.length_b   1.000
_cell.length_c   1.000
_cell.angle_alpha   90.00
_cell.angle_beta   90.00
_cell.angle_gamma   90.00
#
_symmetry.space_group_name_H-M   'P 1'
#
loop_
_entity.id
_entity.type
_entity.pdbx_description
1 polymer ?
#
loop_
_entity_poly.entity_id
_entity_poly.type
_entity_poly.pdbx_seq_one_letter_code
_entity_poly.pdbx_strand_id
1 'polypeptide(L)'
;MIRAVWRPDDAALLTRLENEQLLGALWRLRTYPSAPPPHPRAAGLVHLLREDEAGERAARAARAGDLAPLRAAARPTPLAGRAPALLHHLALFEGRVARTLGPGAEARDAHLFGLAAWMALDAEEAYLDALADAAAGPALDARERREVARAIPLRGLDALGEAGRAGAAERTEEARLALRVLGDLRVATRLAFGESEHEPQHEDGDGAASRFFRRARAHRQAILDAATGALLEELEEANARSEPGDEQLALLAEAVETWRWADRDVELERFVVDQALPLAWELYNHRRWDPLRRLNDTLRAPVDSLAARLEADRAALLPYAARCAQMLVFRAELEARLDDQLAAAERAVALCETHRNGRLVFADLLAERALRTLSRAPLFQRGPAVEAARQDVQRAESLWPDGPRLQRAREALAREKPR
;
A
#
# COMPACT_ATOMS: atom_id res chain seq x y z
N MET A 1 -60.20 23.88 -14.19
CA MET A 1 -58.92 23.65 -13.50
C MET A 1 -57.82 24.22 -14.41
N ILE A 2 -57.48 25.50 -14.24
CA ILE A 2 -56.49 26.19 -15.08
C ILE A 2 -55.12 25.73 -14.58
N ARG A 3 -54.42 24.87 -15.34
CA ARG A 3 -52.98 24.66 -15.13
C ARG A 3 -52.32 26.01 -15.39
N ALA A 4 -51.92 26.71 -14.33
CA ALA A 4 -51.13 27.92 -14.47
C ALA A 4 -49.84 27.54 -15.21
N VAL A 5 -49.74 27.94 -16.47
CA VAL A 5 -48.52 27.79 -17.26
C VAL A 5 -47.57 28.86 -16.75
N TRP A 6 -46.53 28.44 -16.05
CA TRP A 6 -45.49 29.32 -15.54
C TRP A 6 -44.82 30.04 -16.72
N ARG A 7 -44.33 31.27 -16.51
CA ARG A 7 -43.47 31.91 -17.52
C ARG A 7 -42.20 31.06 -17.65
N PRO A 8 -41.57 31.02 -18.85
CA PRO A 8 -40.34 30.24 -19.05
C PRO A 8 -39.25 30.56 -18.02
N ASP A 9 -39.09 31.85 -17.67
CA ASP A 9 -38.10 32.30 -16.68
C ASP A 9 -38.40 31.78 -15.27
N ASP A 10 -39.67 31.77 -14.86
CA ASP A 10 -40.10 31.28 -13.55
C ASP A 10 -39.89 29.75 -13.47
N ALA A 11 -40.14 29.03 -14.57
CA ALA A 11 -39.91 27.58 -14.66
C ALA A 11 -38.42 27.23 -14.63
N ALA A 12 -37.57 28.03 -15.29
CA ALA A 12 -36.12 27.88 -15.26
C ALA A 12 -35.55 28.16 -13.86
N LEU A 13 -36.03 29.23 -13.20
CA LEU A 13 -35.66 29.55 -11.82
C LEU A 13 -36.08 28.45 -10.85
N LEU A 14 -37.32 27.95 -10.96
CA LEU A 14 -37.81 26.84 -10.13
C LEU A 14 -36.90 25.61 -10.29
N THR A 15 -36.61 25.21 -11.54
CA THR A 15 -35.74 24.07 -11.84
C THR A 15 -34.36 24.21 -11.21
N ARG A 16 -33.78 25.42 -11.24
CA ARG A 16 -32.50 25.71 -10.61
C ARG A 16 -32.57 25.55 -9.09
N LEU A 17 -33.59 26.14 -8.45
CA LEU A 17 -33.76 26.05 -6.99
C LEU A 17 -33.98 24.60 -6.53
N GLU A 18 -34.73 23.80 -7.31
CA GLU A 18 -34.88 22.38 -7.04
C GLU A 18 -33.54 21.62 -7.12
N ASN A 19 -32.69 21.95 -8.10
CA ASN A 19 -31.36 21.35 -8.20
C ASN A 19 -30.46 21.74 -7.02
N GLU A 20 -30.53 23.00 -6.56
CA GLU A 20 -29.80 23.47 -5.38
C GLU A 20 -30.26 22.74 -4.10
N GLN A 21 -31.57 22.52 -3.94
CA GLN A 21 -32.12 21.75 -2.82
C GLN A 21 -31.68 20.29 -2.85
N LEU A 22 -31.76 19.63 -4.00
CA LEU A 22 -31.32 18.24 -4.19
C LEU A 22 -29.82 18.08 -3.94
N LEU A 23 -29.00 19.02 -4.40
CA LEU A 23 -27.58 19.05 -4.08
C LEU A 23 -27.34 19.16 -2.57
N GLY A 24 -28.06 20.05 -1.87
CA GLY A 24 -27.94 20.20 -0.43
C GLY A 24 -28.34 18.94 0.35
N ALA A 25 -29.33 18.19 -0.16
CA ALA A 25 -29.72 16.90 0.40
C ALA A 25 -28.65 15.82 0.16
N LEU A 26 -28.16 15.71 -1.07
CA LEU A 26 -27.07 14.78 -1.43
C LEU A 26 -25.79 15.09 -0.65
N TRP A 27 -25.43 16.37 -0.50
CA TRP A 27 -24.26 16.81 0.26
C TRP A 27 -24.32 16.36 1.72
N ARG A 28 -25.45 16.59 2.40
CA ARG A 28 -25.63 16.18 3.81
C ARG A 28 -25.63 14.67 3.97
N LEU A 29 -26.17 13.93 2.99
CA LEU A 29 -26.13 12.46 2.97
C LEU A 29 -24.70 11.92 2.83
N ARG A 30 -23.83 12.64 2.10
CA ARG A 30 -22.44 12.26 1.85
C ARG A 30 -21.46 12.80 2.89
N THR A 31 -21.91 13.70 3.77
CA THR A 31 -21.07 14.35 4.79
C THR A 31 -21.74 14.24 6.15
N TYR A 32 -22.04 15.36 6.80
CA TYR A 32 -22.77 15.42 8.06
C TYR A 32 -23.77 16.59 8.05
N PRO A 33 -24.83 16.55 8.88
CA PRO A 33 -25.91 17.54 8.82
C PRO A 33 -25.47 19.00 8.99
N SER A 34 -24.41 19.25 9.75
CA SER A 34 -23.84 20.59 10.02
C SER A 34 -22.75 21.03 9.04
N ALA A 35 -22.45 20.24 7.99
CA ALA A 35 -21.43 20.59 7.02
C ALA A 35 -21.81 21.86 6.24
N PRO A 36 -20.90 22.83 6.04
CA PRO A 36 -21.18 24.03 5.26
C PRO A 36 -21.67 23.66 3.85
N PRO A 37 -22.78 24.24 3.37
CA PRO A 37 -23.34 23.85 2.09
C PRO A 37 -22.37 24.17 0.94
N PRO A 38 -22.40 23.38 -0.15
CA PRO A 38 -21.63 23.69 -1.34
C PRO A 38 -22.12 24.98 -1.98
N HIS A 39 -21.25 25.63 -2.77
CA HIS A 39 -21.62 26.83 -3.51
C HIS A 39 -22.77 26.51 -4.50
N PRO A 40 -23.77 27.41 -4.70
CA PRO A 40 -24.95 27.13 -5.54
C PRO A 40 -24.65 26.64 -6.96
N ARG A 41 -23.54 27.11 -7.57
CA ARG A 41 -23.06 26.63 -8.89
C ARG A 41 -22.80 25.12 -8.94
N ALA A 42 -22.53 24.47 -7.82
CA ALA A 42 -22.38 23.02 -7.78
C ALA A 42 -23.69 22.26 -8.09
N ALA A 43 -24.84 22.94 -8.10
CA ALA A 43 -26.12 22.37 -8.52
C ALA A 43 -26.13 21.97 -10.01
N GLY A 44 -25.14 22.42 -10.78
CA GLY A 44 -24.82 21.90 -12.11
C GLY A 44 -24.64 20.38 -12.13
N LEU A 45 -24.16 19.76 -11.04
CA LEU A 45 -24.12 18.30 -10.92
C LEU A 45 -25.51 17.67 -11.09
N VAL A 46 -26.49 18.15 -10.33
CA VAL A 46 -27.87 17.62 -10.38
C VAL A 46 -28.50 17.94 -11.73
N HIS A 47 -28.23 19.11 -12.30
CA HIS A 47 -28.69 19.46 -13.63
C HIS A 47 -28.20 18.46 -14.69
N LEU A 48 -26.89 18.18 -14.73
CA LEU A 48 -26.27 17.28 -15.69
C LEU A 48 -26.72 15.82 -15.50
N LEU A 49 -26.90 15.37 -14.25
CA LEU A 49 -27.45 14.03 -13.99
C LEU A 49 -28.84 13.87 -14.60
N ARG A 50 -29.66 14.93 -14.61
CA ARG A 50 -31.04 14.88 -15.12
C ARG A 50 -31.15 14.94 -16.64
N GLU A 51 -30.05 15.11 -17.37
CA GLU A 51 -30.06 15.09 -18.83
C GLU A 51 -30.40 13.70 -19.40
N ASP A 52 -30.18 12.64 -18.61
CA ASP A 52 -30.64 11.29 -18.93
C ASP A 52 -31.91 10.89 -18.13
N GLU A 53 -32.67 9.93 -18.67
CA GLU A 53 -33.91 9.50 -18.04
C GLU A 53 -33.71 8.88 -16.66
N ALA A 54 -32.58 8.23 -16.41
CA ALA A 54 -32.30 7.55 -15.15
C ALA A 54 -32.04 8.56 -14.04
N GLY A 55 -31.27 9.61 -14.31
CA GLY A 55 -31.03 10.70 -13.39
C GLY A 55 -32.25 11.59 -13.19
N GLU A 56 -33.10 11.81 -14.20
CA GLU A 56 -34.39 12.48 -14.00
C GLU A 56 -35.34 11.65 -13.11
N ARG A 57 -35.35 10.31 -13.25
CA ARG A 57 -36.07 9.43 -12.30
C ARG A 57 -35.48 9.52 -10.89
N ALA A 58 -34.16 9.53 -10.76
CA ALA A 58 -33.48 9.64 -9.47
C ALA A 58 -33.75 10.98 -8.77
N ALA A 59 -33.76 12.09 -9.51
CA ALA A 59 -34.11 13.41 -8.99
C ALA A 59 -35.57 13.47 -8.53
N ARG A 60 -36.50 12.86 -9.28
CA ARG A 60 -37.91 12.76 -8.86
C ARG A 60 -38.09 11.93 -7.58
N ALA A 61 -37.41 10.79 -7.46
CA ALA A 61 -37.42 9.98 -6.24
C ALA A 61 -36.87 10.76 -5.04
N ALA A 62 -35.77 11.50 -5.24
CA ALA A 62 -35.18 12.35 -4.21
C ALA A 62 -36.12 13.46 -3.73
N ARG A 63 -36.91 14.07 -4.62
CA ARG A 63 -37.95 15.05 -4.24
C ARG A 63 -39.09 14.41 -3.44
N ALA A 64 -39.36 13.13 -3.66
CA ALA A 64 -40.32 12.35 -2.88
C ALA A 64 -39.74 11.84 -1.54
N GLY A 65 -38.47 12.13 -1.23
CA GLY A 65 -37.81 11.78 0.03
C GLY A 65 -36.84 10.60 -0.05
N ASP A 66 -36.75 9.91 -1.19
CA ASP A 66 -35.81 8.80 -1.40
C ASP A 66 -34.53 9.27 -2.12
N LEU A 67 -33.47 9.50 -1.36
CA LEU A 67 -32.18 9.95 -1.88
C LEU A 67 -31.29 8.83 -2.42
N ALA A 68 -31.63 7.55 -2.20
CA ALA A 68 -30.76 6.44 -2.59
C ALA A 68 -30.51 6.37 -4.11
N PRO A 69 -31.53 6.55 -4.98
CA PRO A 69 -31.33 6.61 -6.42
C PRO A 69 -30.42 7.77 -6.85
N LEU A 70 -30.58 8.95 -6.23
CA LEU A 70 -29.76 10.13 -6.56
C LEU A 70 -28.30 9.93 -6.12
N ARG A 71 -28.08 9.30 -4.97
CA ARG A 71 -26.72 8.92 -4.50
C ARG A 71 -26.06 7.94 -5.47
N ALA A 72 -26.81 6.96 -5.99
CA ALA A 72 -26.30 6.00 -6.97
C ALA A 72 -26.00 6.67 -8.31
N ALA A 73 -26.90 7.53 -8.80
CA ALA A 73 -26.70 8.28 -10.04
C ALA A 73 -25.49 9.23 -9.96
N ALA A 74 -25.20 9.79 -8.79
CA ALA A 74 -24.03 10.62 -8.55
C ALA A 74 -22.71 9.82 -8.45
N ARG A 75 -22.72 8.50 -8.60
CA ARG A 75 -21.50 7.67 -8.64
C ARG A 75 -21.55 6.65 -9.77
N PRO A 76 -21.63 7.09 -11.04
CA PRO A 76 -21.67 6.17 -12.17
C PRO A 76 -20.32 5.47 -12.33
N THR A 77 -20.35 4.18 -12.66
CA THR A 77 -19.16 3.39 -12.99
C THR A 77 -19.44 2.53 -14.22
N PRO A 78 -18.54 2.46 -15.22
CA PRO A 78 -17.32 3.27 -15.35
C PRO A 78 -17.62 4.76 -15.63
N LEU A 79 -16.61 5.61 -15.41
CA LEU A 79 -16.68 7.06 -15.65
C LEU A 79 -16.27 7.45 -17.08
N ALA A 80 -15.44 6.65 -17.73
CA ALA A 80 -15.09 6.84 -19.13
C ALA A 80 -16.35 6.84 -20.02
N GLY A 81 -16.39 7.74 -21.01
CA GLY A 81 -17.54 7.92 -21.89
C GLY A 81 -18.70 8.74 -21.31
N ARG A 82 -18.57 9.29 -20.10
CA ARG A 82 -19.53 10.26 -19.54
C ARG A 82 -19.23 11.67 -20.04
N ALA A 83 -20.24 12.54 -20.00
CA ALA A 83 -20.09 13.93 -20.41
C ALA A 83 -18.98 14.64 -19.59
N PRO A 84 -18.03 15.36 -20.22
CA PRO A 84 -16.90 15.99 -19.53
C PRO A 84 -17.32 16.95 -18.40
N ALA A 85 -18.41 17.71 -18.61
CA ALA A 85 -18.95 18.60 -17.59
C ALA A 85 -19.43 17.83 -16.35
N LEU A 86 -20.03 16.65 -16.53
CA LEU A 86 -20.46 15.80 -15.42
C LEU A 86 -19.25 15.27 -14.65
N LEU A 87 -18.22 14.78 -15.36
CA LEU A 87 -16.97 14.33 -14.75
C LEU A 87 -16.32 15.42 -13.90
N HIS A 88 -16.23 16.65 -14.43
CA HIS A 88 -15.71 17.79 -13.69
C HIS A 88 -16.51 18.08 -12.40
N HIS A 89 -17.83 18.09 -12.48
CA HIS A 89 -18.68 18.29 -11.31
C HIS A 89 -18.54 17.17 -10.27
N LEU A 90 -18.45 15.91 -10.71
CA LEU A 90 -18.22 14.75 -9.84
C LEU A 90 -16.86 14.85 -9.14
N ALA A 91 -15.80 15.20 -9.88
CA ALA A 91 -14.45 15.33 -9.35
C ALA A 91 -14.36 16.42 -8.27
N LEU A 92 -14.99 17.58 -8.51
CA LEU A 92 -15.07 18.66 -7.53
C LEU A 92 -15.93 18.30 -6.32
N PHE A 93 -17.09 17.66 -6.54
CA PHE A 93 -18.01 17.29 -5.48
C PHE A 93 -17.36 16.28 -4.53
N GLU A 94 -16.86 15.16 -5.04
CA GLU A 94 -16.25 14.11 -4.21
C GLU A 94 -14.94 14.59 -3.58
N GLY A 95 -14.14 15.42 -4.28
CA GLY A 95 -12.97 16.07 -3.66
C GLY A 95 -13.34 16.98 -2.49
N ARG A 96 -14.50 17.64 -2.53
CA ARG A 96 -14.99 18.47 -1.41
C ARG A 96 -15.57 17.60 -0.29
N VAL A 97 -16.30 16.52 -0.62
CA VAL A 97 -16.78 15.52 0.35
C VAL A 97 -15.61 14.96 1.15
N ALA A 98 -14.56 14.51 0.46
CA ALA A 98 -13.38 13.93 1.08
C ALA A 98 -12.72 14.86 2.10
N ARG A 99 -12.50 16.14 1.74
CA ARG A 99 -11.94 17.15 2.66
C ARG A 99 -12.86 17.50 3.82
N THR A 100 -14.16 17.28 3.69
CA THR A 100 -15.15 17.64 4.73
C THR A 100 -15.28 16.55 5.77
N LEU A 101 -15.23 15.28 5.37
CA LEU A 101 -15.41 14.11 6.25
C LEU A 101 -14.27 13.90 7.26
N GLY A 102 -13.09 14.47 7.02
CA GLY A 102 -11.89 14.17 7.81
C GLY A 102 -11.32 12.77 7.53
N PRO A 103 -10.21 12.37 8.17
CA PRO A 103 -9.57 11.08 7.91
C PRO A 103 -10.49 9.89 8.19
N GLY A 104 -10.68 9.00 7.20
CA GLY A 104 -11.53 7.82 7.36
C GLY A 104 -11.80 7.07 6.07
N ALA A 105 -12.52 5.94 6.18
CA ALA A 105 -12.85 5.08 5.05
C ALA A 105 -13.72 5.79 3.99
N GLU A 106 -14.71 6.57 4.43
CA GLU A 106 -15.59 7.33 3.52
C GLU A 106 -14.84 8.46 2.82
N ALA A 107 -13.90 9.14 3.50
CA ALA A 107 -13.05 10.15 2.88
C ALA A 107 -12.07 9.55 1.88
N ARG A 108 -11.48 8.38 2.18
CA ARG A 108 -10.66 7.61 1.22
C ARG A 108 -11.46 7.27 -0.03
N ASP A 109 -12.67 6.76 0.13
CA ASP A 109 -13.55 6.41 -0.97
C ASP A 109 -13.93 7.63 -1.83
N ALA A 110 -14.25 8.76 -1.20
CA ALA A 110 -14.50 10.02 -1.90
C ALA A 110 -13.25 10.55 -2.63
N HIS A 111 -12.07 10.46 -2.03
CA HIS A 111 -10.80 10.79 -2.70
C HIS A 111 -10.57 9.93 -3.94
N LEU A 112 -10.69 8.61 -3.83
CA LEU A 112 -10.48 7.68 -4.94
C LEU A 112 -11.48 7.91 -6.08
N PHE A 113 -12.75 8.17 -5.76
CA PHE A 113 -13.75 8.48 -6.78
C PHE A 113 -13.51 9.84 -7.44
N GLY A 114 -13.15 10.86 -6.66
CA GLY A 114 -12.79 12.18 -7.20
C GLY A 114 -11.57 12.11 -8.13
N LEU A 115 -10.55 11.33 -7.76
CA LEU A 115 -9.38 11.06 -8.60
C LEU A 115 -9.76 10.27 -9.85
N ALA A 116 -10.65 9.28 -9.75
CA ALA A 116 -11.15 8.54 -10.91
C ALA A 116 -11.86 9.46 -11.92
N ALA A 117 -12.66 10.40 -11.43
CA ALA A 117 -13.32 11.39 -12.29
C ALA A 117 -12.32 12.34 -12.95
N TRP A 118 -11.26 12.77 -12.24
CA TRP A 118 -10.16 13.52 -12.85
C TRP A 118 -9.37 12.71 -13.87
N MET A 119 -9.11 11.42 -13.63
CA MET A 119 -8.44 10.53 -14.59
C MET A 119 -9.24 10.36 -15.88
N ALA A 120 -10.56 10.15 -15.76
CA ALA A 120 -11.44 10.07 -16.94
C ALA A 120 -11.51 11.40 -17.69
N LEU A 121 -11.55 12.53 -16.96
CA LEU A 121 -11.57 13.87 -17.55
C LEU A 121 -10.25 14.28 -18.21
N ASP A 122 -9.10 13.73 -17.77
CA ASP A 122 -7.79 14.01 -18.36
C ASP A 122 -7.71 13.59 -19.84
N ALA A 123 -8.54 12.64 -20.27
CA ALA A 123 -8.67 12.24 -21.67
C ALA A 123 -9.47 13.26 -22.53
N GLU A 124 -10.17 14.20 -21.90
CA GLU A 124 -11.07 15.17 -22.54
C GLU A 124 -10.37 16.54 -22.70
N GLU A 125 -9.21 16.56 -23.37
CA GLU A 125 -8.33 17.74 -23.49
C GLU A 125 -9.08 18.99 -23.98
N ALA A 126 -9.96 18.85 -24.96
CA ALA A 126 -10.72 19.97 -25.53
C ALA A 126 -11.65 20.64 -24.48
N TYR A 127 -12.22 19.86 -23.57
CA TYR A 127 -13.04 20.42 -22.49
C TYR A 127 -12.18 21.18 -21.48
N LEU A 128 -11.03 20.63 -21.10
CA LEU A 128 -10.11 21.27 -20.15
C LEU A 128 -9.52 22.58 -20.70
N ASP A 129 -9.16 22.60 -21.99
CA ASP A 129 -8.69 23.79 -22.68
C ASP A 129 -9.78 24.88 -22.72
N ALA A 130 -11.01 24.52 -23.11
CA ALA A 130 -12.14 25.45 -23.13
C ALA A 130 -12.46 26.00 -21.73
N LEU A 131 -12.37 25.16 -20.70
CA LEU A 131 -12.56 25.57 -19.31
C LEU A 131 -11.45 26.52 -18.85
N ALA A 132 -10.20 26.27 -19.22
CA ALA A 132 -9.07 27.14 -18.91
C ALA A 132 -9.20 28.50 -19.61
N ASP A 133 -9.62 28.53 -20.87
CA ASP A 133 -9.90 29.77 -21.61
C ASP A 133 -11.02 30.58 -20.93
N ALA A 134 -12.10 29.92 -20.52
CA ALA A 134 -13.23 30.56 -19.84
C ALA A 134 -12.87 31.09 -18.44
N ALA A 135 -11.97 30.41 -17.72
CA ALA A 135 -11.61 30.75 -16.34
C ALA A 135 -10.47 31.77 -16.22
N ALA A 136 -9.44 31.68 -17.08
CA ALA A 136 -8.24 32.52 -16.99
C ALA A 136 -8.44 33.92 -17.62
N GLY A 137 -9.38 34.07 -18.55
CA GLY A 137 -9.56 35.33 -19.28
C GLY A 137 -8.27 35.79 -20.00
N PRO A 138 -8.06 37.10 -20.21
CA PRO A 138 -6.87 37.61 -20.91
C PRO A 138 -5.58 37.61 -20.06
N ALA A 139 -5.61 37.06 -18.84
CA ALA A 139 -4.52 37.20 -17.86
C ALA A 139 -3.34 36.24 -18.07
N LEU A 140 -3.55 35.12 -18.75
CA LEU A 140 -2.52 34.13 -19.10
C LEU A 140 -2.37 34.06 -20.61
N ASP A 141 -1.19 33.75 -21.13
CA ASP A 141 -1.02 33.49 -22.56
C ASP A 141 -1.58 32.10 -22.98
N ALA A 142 -1.65 31.83 -24.29
CA ALA A 142 -2.23 30.58 -24.79
C ALA A 142 -1.45 29.32 -24.38
N ARG A 143 -0.13 29.44 -24.15
CA ARG A 143 0.71 28.33 -23.72
C ARG A 143 0.50 28.06 -22.24
N GLU A 144 0.54 29.10 -21.41
CA GLU A 144 0.30 29.02 -19.96
C GLU A 144 -1.08 28.45 -19.66
N ARG A 145 -2.12 28.84 -20.42
CA ARG A 145 -3.48 28.28 -20.26
C ARG A 145 -3.52 26.77 -20.51
N ARG A 146 -2.86 26.29 -21.55
CA ARG A 146 -2.76 24.84 -21.85
C ARG A 146 -1.96 24.10 -20.78
N GLU A 147 -0.88 24.68 -20.28
CA GLU A 147 -0.10 24.10 -19.19
C GLU A 147 -0.95 23.99 -17.91
N VAL A 148 -1.73 25.02 -17.59
CA VAL A 148 -2.69 24.99 -16.47
C VAL A 148 -3.77 23.93 -16.70
N ALA A 149 -4.39 23.89 -17.89
CA ALA A 149 -5.42 22.90 -18.24
C ALA A 149 -4.93 21.46 -18.01
N ARG A 150 -3.72 21.15 -18.49
CA ARG A 150 -3.07 19.83 -18.35
C ARG A 150 -2.63 19.47 -16.94
N ALA A 151 -2.49 20.46 -16.06
CA ALA A 151 -2.10 20.25 -14.66
C ALA A 151 -3.30 20.13 -13.71
N ILE A 152 -4.47 20.67 -14.07
CA ILE A 152 -5.68 20.67 -13.22
C ILE A 152 -6.05 19.27 -12.73
N PRO A 153 -6.08 18.21 -13.57
CA PRO A 153 -6.46 16.86 -13.13
C PRO A 153 -5.57 16.31 -12.01
N LEU A 154 -4.32 16.75 -11.93
CA LEU A 154 -3.36 16.31 -10.91
C LEU A 154 -3.41 17.15 -9.63
N ARG A 155 -4.08 18.32 -9.60
CA ARG A 155 -4.07 19.22 -8.43
C ARG A 155 -4.63 18.57 -7.17
N GLY A 156 -5.66 17.74 -7.30
CA GLY A 156 -6.23 17.02 -6.16
C GLY A 156 -5.26 15.99 -5.57
N LEU A 157 -4.51 15.31 -6.44
CA LEU A 157 -3.47 14.36 -6.06
C LEU A 157 -2.29 15.08 -5.40
N ASP A 158 -1.88 16.22 -5.97
CA ASP A 158 -0.79 17.05 -5.44
C ASP A 158 -1.13 17.62 -4.07
N ALA A 159 -2.32 18.20 -3.90
CA ALA A 159 -2.76 18.71 -2.60
C ALA A 159 -2.81 17.61 -1.53
N LEU A 160 -3.19 16.39 -1.90
CA LEU A 160 -3.18 15.24 -1.00
C LEU A 160 -1.75 14.84 -0.62
N GLY A 161 -0.82 14.82 -1.58
CA GLY A 161 0.60 14.55 -1.35
C GLY A 161 1.26 15.58 -0.44
N GLU A 162 0.98 16.87 -0.67
CA GLU A 162 1.46 17.97 0.17
C GLU A 162 0.93 17.88 1.60
N ALA A 163 -0.38 17.66 1.77
CA ALA A 163 -0.99 17.49 3.08
C ALA A 163 -0.41 16.27 3.81
N GLY A 164 -0.20 15.17 3.09
CA GLY A 164 0.39 13.97 3.66
C GLY A 164 1.84 14.19 4.10
N ARG A 165 2.63 14.93 3.33
CA ARG A 165 4.03 15.22 3.67
C ARG A 165 4.13 16.11 4.90
N ALA A 166 3.27 17.12 4.99
CA ALA A 166 3.24 18.05 6.13
C ALA A 166 2.96 17.33 7.46
N GLY A 167 2.11 16.30 7.44
CA GLY A 167 1.76 15.51 8.62
C GLY A 167 2.56 14.22 8.81
N ALA A 168 3.60 13.98 8.01
CA ALA A 168 4.33 12.70 7.97
C ALA A 168 5.22 12.49 9.20
N ALA A 169 6.01 13.49 9.58
CA ALA A 169 6.90 13.42 10.74
C ALA A 169 6.13 13.16 12.05
N GLU A 170 4.95 13.76 12.18
CA GLU A 170 4.05 13.58 13.32
C GLU A 170 3.14 12.36 13.19
N ARG A 171 3.21 11.61 12.07
CA ARG A 171 2.38 10.42 11.79
C ARG A 171 0.88 10.68 11.96
N THR A 172 0.40 11.81 11.45
CA THR A 172 -1.01 12.21 11.52
C THR A 172 -1.93 11.25 10.75
N GLU A 173 -3.22 11.24 11.08
CA GLU A 173 -4.23 10.44 10.36
C GLU A 173 -4.46 10.95 8.94
N GLU A 174 -4.28 12.25 8.69
CA GLU A 174 -4.31 12.86 7.36
C GLU A 174 -3.19 12.31 6.47
N ALA A 175 -1.97 12.21 7.01
CA ALA A 175 -0.84 11.63 6.28
C ALA A 175 -1.02 10.14 6.01
N ARG A 176 -1.60 9.41 6.97
CA ARG A 176 -1.98 8.01 6.77
C ARG A 176 -3.05 7.85 5.69
N LEU A 177 -4.08 8.70 5.69
CA LEU A 177 -5.11 8.73 4.65
C LEU A 177 -4.49 8.98 3.28
N ALA A 178 -3.57 9.94 3.18
CA ALA A 178 -2.86 10.24 1.94
C ALA A 178 -2.09 9.01 1.42
N LEU A 179 -1.30 8.34 2.28
CA LEU A 179 -0.60 7.10 1.90
C LEU A 179 -1.55 6.03 1.37
N ARG A 180 -2.68 5.79 2.04
CA ARG A 180 -3.69 4.81 1.60
C ARG A 180 -4.24 5.16 0.22
N VAL A 181 -4.71 6.40 0.03
CA VAL A 181 -5.28 6.83 -1.25
C VAL A 181 -4.24 6.73 -2.39
N LEU A 182 -3.01 7.18 -2.14
CA LEU A 182 -1.92 7.14 -3.13
C LEU A 182 -1.51 5.69 -3.47
N GLY A 183 -1.51 4.79 -2.49
CA GLY A 183 -1.25 3.36 -2.69
C GLY A 183 -2.37 2.61 -3.42
N ASP A 184 -3.60 3.11 -3.35
CA ASP A 184 -4.79 2.48 -3.91
C ASP A 184 -5.27 3.07 -5.23
N LEU A 185 -4.41 3.78 -5.97
CA LEU A 185 -4.79 4.38 -7.26
C LEU A 185 -5.35 3.38 -8.29
N ARG A 186 -5.01 2.10 -8.20
CA ARG A 186 -5.64 1.05 -9.03
C ARG A 186 -7.16 0.98 -8.86
N VAL A 187 -7.67 1.30 -7.67
CA VAL A 187 -9.12 1.43 -7.43
C VAL A 187 -9.68 2.61 -8.23
N ALA A 188 -9.02 3.76 -8.21
CA ALA A 188 -9.44 4.93 -8.99
C ALA A 188 -9.40 4.64 -10.50
N THR A 189 -8.37 3.94 -11.00
CA THR A 189 -8.28 3.52 -12.41
C THR A 189 -9.43 2.60 -12.80
N ARG A 190 -9.80 1.61 -11.96
CA ARG A 190 -10.96 0.74 -12.23
C ARG A 190 -12.29 1.50 -12.22
N LEU A 191 -12.46 2.45 -11.31
CA LEU A 191 -13.65 3.32 -11.29
C LEU A 191 -13.72 4.19 -12.56
N ALA A 192 -12.56 4.66 -13.03
CA ALA A 192 -12.46 5.48 -14.23
C ALA A 192 -12.78 4.68 -15.50
N PHE A 193 -12.11 3.54 -15.72
CA PHE A 193 -12.07 2.86 -17.02
C PHE A 193 -12.68 1.45 -17.03
N GLY A 194 -13.13 0.92 -15.88
CA GLY A 194 -13.65 -0.45 -15.76
C GLY A 194 -12.56 -1.51 -15.52
N GLU A 195 -12.96 -2.79 -15.50
CA GLU A 195 -12.08 -3.92 -15.16
C GLU A 195 -11.21 -4.43 -16.32
N SER A 196 -11.52 -4.07 -17.58
CA SER A 196 -11.06 -4.86 -18.74
C SER A 196 -10.08 -4.17 -19.69
N GLU A 197 -9.80 -2.86 -19.58
CA GLU A 197 -9.11 -2.15 -20.69
C GLU A 197 -7.80 -1.44 -20.35
N HIS A 198 -7.49 -1.16 -19.07
CA HIS A 198 -6.41 -0.21 -18.76
C HIS A 198 -5.67 -0.52 -17.46
N GLU A 199 -5.53 -1.79 -17.07
CA GLU A 199 -4.54 -2.10 -16.04
C GLU A 199 -3.17 -1.78 -16.65
N PRO A 200 -2.46 -0.72 -16.20
CA PRO A 200 -1.18 -0.38 -16.81
C PRO A 200 -0.24 -1.51 -16.43
N GLN A 201 -0.01 -2.45 -17.34
CA GLN A 201 0.95 -3.53 -17.13
C GLN A 201 2.36 -2.95 -16.93
N HIS A 202 2.58 -1.71 -17.37
CA HIS A 202 3.82 -0.97 -17.22
C HIS A 202 3.56 0.49 -16.82
N GLU A 203 4.28 0.96 -15.78
CA GLU A 203 4.27 2.35 -15.29
C GLU A 203 4.79 3.37 -16.34
N ASP A 204 5.33 2.88 -17.45
CA ASP A 204 6.02 3.65 -18.49
C ASP A 204 5.16 3.97 -19.72
N GLY A 205 3.87 3.61 -19.74
CA GLY A 205 2.98 3.98 -20.85
C GLY A 205 2.65 5.47 -20.89
N ASP A 206 2.39 6.04 -22.06
CA ASP A 206 2.00 7.46 -22.24
C ASP A 206 0.52 7.76 -21.91
N GLY A 207 -0.20 6.83 -21.29
CA GLY A 207 -1.62 6.99 -20.95
C GLY A 207 -1.89 7.92 -19.75
N ALA A 208 -3.10 8.47 -19.71
CA ALA A 208 -3.58 9.31 -18.60
C ALA A 208 -3.45 8.61 -17.23
N ALA A 209 -3.64 7.29 -17.13
CA ALA A 209 -3.43 6.57 -15.87
C ALA A 209 -1.95 6.61 -15.40
N SER A 210 -0.99 6.43 -16.31
CA SER A 210 0.44 6.32 -15.98
C SER A 210 0.99 7.59 -15.33
N ARG A 211 0.58 8.78 -15.78
CA ARG A 211 1.03 10.03 -15.16
C ARG A 211 0.54 10.19 -13.71
N PHE A 212 -0.68 9.73 -13.41
CA PHE A 212 -1.19 9.71 -12.04
C PHE A 212 -0.41 8.72 -11.17
N PHE A 213 -0.11 7.52 -11.67
CA PHE A 213 0.72 6.53 -10.95
C PHE A 213 2.12 7.07 -10.64
N ARG A 214 2.82 7.64 -11.64
CA ARG A 214 4.15 8.24 -11.44
C ARG A 214 4.09 9.36 -10.40
N ARG A 215 3.09 10.24 -10.48
CA ARG A 215 2.94 11.36 -9.55
C ARG A 215 2.59 10.88 -8.13
N ALA A 216 1.73 9.89 -7.99
CA ALA A 216 1.38 9.32 -6.69
C ALA A 216 2.53 8.56 -6.05
N ARG A 217 3.32 7.83 -6.84
CA ARG A 217 4.54 7.18 -6.36
C ARG A 217 5.53 8.19 -5.81
N ALA A 218 5.74 9.30 -6.52
CA ALA A 218 6.63 10.38 -6.05
C ALA A 218 6.14 10.99 -4.73
N HIS A 219 4.83 11.28 -4.61
CA HIS A 219 4.26 11.80 -3.36
C HIS A 219 4.32 10.79 -2.23
N ARG A 220 4.00 9.52 -2.49
CA ARG A 220 4.10 8.44 -1.50
C ARG A 220 5.52 8.32 -0.98
N GLN A 221 6.52 8.30 -1.87
CA GLN A 221 7.92 8.28 -1.47
C GLN A 221 8.27 9.48 -0.59
N ALA A 222 7.89 10.70 -0.99
CA ALA A 222 8.18 11.91 -0.22
C ALA A 222 7.51 11.90 1.17
N ILE A 223 6.32 11.29 1.32
CA ILE A 223 5.68 11.12 2.62
C ILE A 223 6.45 10.12 3.48
N LEU A 224 6.86 8.99 2.91
CA LEU A 224 7.62 7.97 3.63
C LEU A 224 8.99 8.51 4.06
N ASP A 225 9.70 9.21 3.18
CA ASP A 225 10.98 9.86 3.48
C ASP A 225 10.83 10.87 4.62
N ALA A 226 9.77 11.69 4.60
CA ALA A 226 9.49 12.64 5.67
C ALA A 226 9.12 11.96 7.01
N ALA A 227 8.51 10.77 6.97
CA ALA A 227 8.18 10.00 8.17
C ALA A 227 9.41 9.29 8.78
N THR A 228 10.43 8.96 7.97
CA THR A 228 11.62 8.25 8.43
C THR A 228 12.89 9.10 8.49
N GLY A 229 12.88 10.33 7.98
CA GLY A 229 14.09 11.17 7.85
C GLY A 229 14.82 11.36 9.18
N ALA A 230 14.12 11.84 10.21
CA ALA A 230 14.70 12.03 11.54
C ALA A 230 15.18 10.69 12.15
N LEU A 231 14.43 9.61 11.97
CA LEU A 231 14.82 8.28 12.45
C LEU A 231 16.09 7.77 11.78
N LEU A 232 16.26 8.02 10.48
CA LEU A 232 17.46 7.65 9.75
C LEU A 232 18.67 8.45 10.25
N GLU A 233 18.53 9.76 10.40
CA GLU A 233 19.59 10.62 10.96
C GLU A 233 19.99 10.17 12.37
N GLU A 234 19.02 9.89 13.25
CA GLU A 234 19.28 9.40 14.60
C GLU A 234 19.93 8.01 14.61
N LEU A 235 19.53 7.10 13.72
CA LEU A 235 20.17 5.79 13.57
C LEU A 235 21.62 5.93 13.08
N GLU A 236 21.88 6.80 12.11
CA GLU A 236 23.23 7.07 11.61
C GLU A 236 24.13 7.66 12.70
N GLU A 237 23.62 8.62 13.48
CA GLU A 237 24.33 9.18 14.63
C GLU A 237 24.61 8.14 15.71
N ALA A 238 23.61 7.32 16.07
CA ALA A 238 23.76 6.26 17.07
C ALA A 238 24.81 5.22 16.62
N ASN A 239 24.80 4.84 15.35
CA ASN A 239 25.78 3.94 14.76
C ASN A 239 27.21 4.54 14.76
N ALA A 240 27.34 5.86 14.68
CA ALA A 240 28.64 6.54 14.69
C ALA A 240 29.22 6.73 16.11
N ARG A 241 28.37 6.91 17.12
CA ARG A 241 28.80 7.27 18.50
C ARG A 241 28.94 6.09 19.44
N SER A 242 28.09 5.08 19.29
CA SER A 242 27.79 4.13 20.36
C SER A 242 28.28 2.73 20.03
N GLU A 243 28.58 1.94 21.06
CA GLU A 243 28.59 0.48 20.90
C GLU A 243 27.18 0.00 20.55
N PRO A 244 27.03 -1.00 19.67
CA PRO A 244 25.72 -1.55 19.31
C PRO A 244 24.95 -2.03 20.55
N GLY A 245 23.75 -1.49 20.75
CA GLY A 245 23.01 -1.70 21.99
C GLY A 245 21.58 -1.14 21.99
N ASP A 246 21.17 -0.60 23.14
CA ASP A 246 19.77 -0.27 23.42
C ASP A 246 19.24 0.94 22.65
N GLU A 247 20.12 1.90 22.32
CA GLU A 247 19.76 3.10 21.56
C GLU A 247 19.27 2.72 20.14
N GLN A 248 20.06 1.95 19.39
CA GLN A 248 19.68 1.50 18.05
C GLN A 248 18.44 0.58 18.08
N LEU A 249 18.29 -0.24 19.12
CA LEU A 249 17.10 -1.08 19.31
C LEU A 249 15.83 -0.25 19.50
N ALA A 250 15.90 0.84 20.27
CA ALA A 250 14.77 1.73 20.49
C ALA A 250 14.36 2.44 19.18
N LEU A 251 15.35 2.94 18.43
CA LEU A 251 15.11 3.58 17.13
C LEU A 251 14.51 2.61 16.09
N LEU A 252 15.00 1.37 16.04
CA LEU A 252 14.42 0.33 15.17
C LEU A 252 13.01 -0.06 15.60
N ALA A 253 12.72 -0.08 16.90
CA ALA A 253 11.36 -0.29 17.39
C ALA A 253 10.42 0.85 16.94
N GLU A 254 10.89 2.10 16.97
CA GLU A 254 10.13 3.23 16.43
C GLU A 254 9.93 3.13 14.91
N ALA A 255 10.95 2.70 14.16
CA ALA A 255 10.81 2.45 12.72
C ALA A 255 9.74 1.36 12.44
N VAL A 256 9.62 0.34 13.30
CA VAL A 256 8.55 -0.67 13.23
C VAL A 256 7.18 -0.07 13.52
N GLU A 257 7.05 0.88 14.45
CA GLU A 257 5.78 1.58 14.66
C GLU A 257 5.41 2.47 13.47
N THR A 258 6.39 3.14 12.85
CA THR A 258 6.17 3.91 11.61
C THR A 258 5.72 3.01 10.45
N TRP A 259 6.30 1.81 10.33
CA TRP A 259 5.83 0.79 9.39
C TRP A 259 4.38 0.36 9.64
N ARG A 260 3.98 0.16 10.90
CA ARG A 260 2.58 -0.18 11.25
C ARG A 260 1.62 0.95 10.96
N TRP A 261 2.01 2.18 11.26
CA TRP A 261 1.23 3.38 10.96
C TRP A 261 0.95 3.50 9.46
N ALA A 262 1.96 3.27 8.61
CA ALA A 262 1.83 3.28 7.15
C ALA A 262 1.14 2.02 6.57
N ASP A 263 0.33 1.31 7.36
CA ASP A 263 -0.38 0.08 6.97
C ASP A 263 0.52 -1.01 6.39
N ARG A 264 1.69 -1.16 7.00
CA ARG A 264 2.68 -2.17 6.63
C ARG A 264 3.24 -1.97 5.22
N ASP A 265 3.58 -0.73 4.91
CA ASP A 265 4.16 -0.33 3.62
C ASP A 265 5.45 -1.11 3.30
N VAL A 266 5.55 -1.67 2.09
CA VAL A 266 6.71 -2.48 1.67
C VAL A 266 8.01 -1.68 1.62
N GLU A 267 7.98 -0.38 1.34
CA GLU A 267 9.19 0.44 1.34
C GLU A 267 9.73 0.62 2.76
N LEU A 268 8.83 0.74 3.75
CA LEU A 268 9.23 0.75 5.16
C LEU A 268 9.68 -0.62 5.66
N GLU A 269 9.10 -1.73 5.17
CA GLU A 269 9.61 -3.08 5.45
C GLU A 269 11.07 -3.22 5.01
N ARG A 270 11.37 -2.77 3.79
CA ARG A 270 12.72 -2.77 3.22
C ARG A 270 13.65 -1.88 4.04
N PHE A 271 13.23 -0.66 4.36
CA PHE A 271 13.98 0.27 5.20
C PHE A 271 14.35 -0.38 6.54
N VAL A 272 13.37 -0.92 7.27
CA VAL A 272 13.58 -1.53 8.59
C VAL A 272 14.56 -2.70 8.51
N VAL A 273 14.42 -3.59 7.51
CA VAL A 273 15.31 -4.73 7.32
C VAL A 273 16.72 -4.29 6.94
N ASP A 274 16.86 -3.29 6.08
CA ASP A 274 18.15 -2.75 5.65
C ASP A 274 18.91 -2.10 6.81
N GLN A 275 18.23 -1.31 7.65
CA GLN A 275 18.84 -0.66 8.81
C GLN A 275 19.17 -1.64 9.94
N ALA A 276 18.39 -2.70 10.11
CA ALA A 276 18.61 -3.69 11.16
C ALA A 276 19.79 -4.63 10.89
N LEU A 277 20.06 -4.92 9.61
CA LEU A 277 20.99 -5.98 9.24
C LEU A 277 22.45 -5.72 9.70
N PRO A 278 23.01 -4.50 9.58
CA PRO A 278 24.33 -4.18 10.13
C PRO A 278 24.40 -4.40 11.64
N LEU A 279 23.41 -3.89 12.39
CA LEU A 279 23.34 -4.06 13.85
C LEU A 279 23.27 -5.54 14.24
N ALA A 280 22.45 -6.33 13.55
CA ALA A 280 22.34 -7.76 13.81
C ALA A 280 23.69 -8.48 13.66
N TRP A 281 24.46 -8.14 12.62
CA TRP A 281 25.80 -8.68 12.42
C TRP A 281 26.77 -8.29 13.52
N GLU A 282 26.78 -7.03 13.95
CA GLU A 282 27.66 -6.58 15.02
C GLU A 282 27.34 -7.31 16.33
N LEU A 283 26.07 -7.36 16.72
CA LEU A 283 25.62 -8.08 17.90
C LEU A 283 26.00 -9.57 17.83
N TYR A 284 25.83 -10.19 16.66
CA TYR A 284 26.19 -11.58 16.43
C TYR A 284 27.70 -11.83 16.56
N ASN A 285 28.53 -11.01 15.89
CA ASN A 285 29.99 -11.14 15.90
C ASN A 285 30.58 -10.95 17.29
N HIS A 286 30.00 -10.03 18.09
CA HIS A 286 30.39 -9.80 19.47
C HIS A 286 29.70 -10.73 20.47
N ARG A 287 28.92 -11.72 20.00
CA ARG A 287 28.18 -12.69 20.83
C ARG A 287 27.25 -12.02 21.86
N ARG A 288 26.70 -10.86 21.52
CA ARG A 288 25.69 -10.13 22.31
C ARG A 288 24.31 -10.75 22.07
N TRP A 289 24.08 -11.94 22.62
CA TRP A 289 22.87 -12.73 22.37
C TRP A 289 21.58 -12.08 22.88
N ASP A 290 21.60 -11.44 24.05
CA ASP A 290 20.37 -10.87 24.62
C ASP A 290 19.85 -9.67 23.80
N PRO A 291 20.70 -8.68 23.41
CA PRO A 291 20.29 -7.65 22.46
C PRO A 291 19.86 -8.21 21.10
N LEU A 292 20.54 -9.23 20.58
CA LEU A 292 20.18 -9.84 19.30
C LEU A 292 18.81 -10.53 19.34
N ARG A 293 18.45 -11.17 20.47
CA ARG A 293 17.08 -11.70 20.66
C ARG A 293 16.04 -10.60 20.68
N ARG A 294 16.30 -9.51 21.42
CA ARG A 294 15.40 -8.34 21.43
C ARG A 294 15.23 -7.74 20.03
N LEU A 295 16.30 -7.61 19.26
CA LEU A 295 16.26 -7.17 17.87
C LEU A 295 15.36 -8.08 17.03
N ASN A 296 15.57 -9.39 17.08
CA ASN A 296 14.79 -10.37 16.33
C ASN A 296 13.30 -10.34 16.72
N ASP A 297 12.98 -10.17 18.01
CA ASP A 297 11.59 -10.07 18.47
C ASP A 297 10.92 -8.78 17.97
N THR A 298 11.60 -7.64 18.03
CA THR A 298 11.12 -6.35 17.47
C THR A 298 10.83 -6.47 15.98
N LEU A 299 11.71 -7.15 15.25
CA LEU A 299 11.67 -7.26 13.78
C LEU A 299 10.89 -8.47 13.28
N ARG A 300 10.31 -9.29 14.17
CA ARG A 300 9.64 -10.54 13.76
C ARG A 300 8.58 -10.26 12.69
N ALA A 301 7.68 -9.33 12.99
CA ALA A 301 6.56 -8.97 12.11
C ALA A 301 6.98 -8.40 10.74
N PRO A 302 7.87 -7.39 10.62
CA PRO A 302 8.28 -6.88 9.31
C PRO A 302 9.07 -7.92 8.50
N VAL A 303 9.93 -8.73 9.13
CA VAL A 303 10.65 -9.82 8.44
C VAL A 303 9.69 -10.88 7.92
N ASP A 304 8.69 -11.28 8.71
CA ASP A 304 7.69 -12.26 8.28
C ASP A 304 6.80 -11.73 7.16
N SER A 305 6.44 -10.44 7.22
CA SER A 305 5.69 -9.75 6.17
C SER A 305 6.48 -9.71 4.87
N LEU A 306 7.74 -9.27 4.90
CA LEU A 306 8.60 -9.21 3.72
C LEU A 306 8.85 -10.60 3.12
N ALA A 307 9.07 -11.62 3.96
CA ALA A 307 9.20 -13.00 3.52
C ALA A 307 7.93 -13.50 2.81
N ALA A 308 6.75 -13.21 3.36
CA ALA A 308 5.48 -13.58 2.73
C ALA A 308 5.27 -12.87 1.37
N ARG A 309 5.71 -11.61 1.24
CA ARG A 309 5.66 -10.89 -0.04
C ARG A 309 6.64 -11.47 -1.06
N LEU A 310 7.86 -11.83 -0.66
CA LEU A 310 8.83 -12.50 -1.51
C LEU A 310 8.34 -13.86 -2.01
N GLU A 311 7.59 -14.59 -1.17
CA GLU A 311 6.94 -15.85 -1.54
C GLU A 311 5.83 -15.64 -2.57
N ALA A 312 5.06 -14.55 -2.46
CA ALA A 312 3.99 -14.22 -3.40
C ALA A 312 4.47 -13.60 -4.72
N ASP A 313 5.49 -12.74 -4.68
CA ASP A 313 6.06 -12.04 -5.84
C ASP A 313 7.59 -11.93 -5.71
N ARG A 314 8.28 -13.01 -6.10
CA ARG A 314 9.74 -13.10 -6.05
C ARG A 314 10.42 -12.12 -7.00
N ALA A 315 9.80 -11.81 -8.15
CA ALA A 315 10.42 -11.00 -9.19
C ALA A 315 10.55 -9.54 -8.77
N ALA A 316 9.51 -8.96 -8.16
CA ALA A 316 9.50 -7.57 -7.73
C ALA A 316 10.44 -7.29 -6.54
N LEU A 317 10.77 -8.32 -5.74
CA LEU A 317 11.49 -8.17 -4.47
C LEU A 317 12.85 -8.86 -4.43
N LEU A 318 13.31 -9.45 -5.55
CA LEU A 318 14.56 -10.20 -5.63
C LEU A 318 15.78 -9.49 -4.98
N PRO A 319 15.99 -8.16 -5.12
CA PRO A 319 17.12 -7.47 -4.47
C PRO A 319 17.16 -7.56 -2.95
N TYR A 320 16.04 -7.89 -2.30
CA TYR A 320 15.89 -7.98 -0.85
C TYR A 320 15.89 -9.42 -0.32
N ALA A 321 15.83 -10.42 -1.20
CA ALA A 321 15.74 -11.83 -0.82
C ALA A 321 16.90 -12.27 0.09
N ALA A 322 18.13 -11.87 -0.23
CA ALA A 322 19.31 -12.20 0.56
C ALA A 322 19.27 -11.57 1.97
N ARG A 323 18.83 -10.31 2.08
CA ARG A 323 18.75 -9.60 3.36
C ARG A 323 17.68 -10.21 4.27
N CYS A 324 16.50 -10.48 3.72
CA CYS A 324 15.42 -11.15 4.44
C CYS A 324 15.83 -12.56 4.88
N ALA A 325 16.49 -13.32 4.02
CA ALA A 325 17.02 -14.65 4.36
C ALA A 325 18.07 -14.57 5.48
N GLN A 326 18.97 -13.58 5.50
CA GLN A 326 19.93 -13.41 6.58
C GLN A 326 19.26 -13.11 7.93
N MET A 327 18.18 -12.32 7.95
CA MET A 327 17.39 -12.10 9.18
C MET A 327 16.75 -13.39 9.70
N LEU A 328 16.25 -14.25 8.79
CA LEU A 328 15.74 -15.57 9.16
C LEU A 328 16.85 -16.52 9.64
N VAL A 329 18.08 -16.38 9.14
CA VAL A 329 19.25 -17.12 9.66
C VAL A 329 19.56 -16.72 11.11
N PHE A 330 19.57 -15.42 11.41
CA PHE A 330 19.73 -14.99 12.80
C PHE A 330 18.63 -15.56 13.68
N ARG A 331 17.36 -15.52 13.22
CA ARG A 331 16.26 -16.13 13.94
C ARG A 331 16.50 -17.62 14.20
N ALA A 332 16.89 -18.37 13.17
CA ALA A 332 17.14 -19.81 13.29
C ALA A 332 18.18 -20.16 14.36
N GLU A 333 19.17 -19.30 14.60
CA GLU A 333 20.15 -19.53 15.66
C GLU A 333 19.68 -19.12 17.06
N LEU A 334 18.63 -18.30 17.16
CA LEU A 334 18.08 -17.79 18.42
C LEU A 334 16.89 -18.59 18.94
N GLU A 335 16.17 -19.30 18.07
CA GLU A 335 15.00 -20.08 18.46
C GLU A 335 15.37 -21.21 19.45
N ALA A 336 14.51 -21.43 20.44
CA ALA A 336 14.78 -22.37 21.53
C ALA A 336 14.56 -23.84 21.14
N ARG A 337 13.67 -24.10 20.17
CA ARG A 337 13.26 -25.45 19.75
C ARG A 337 13.81 -25.75 18.37
N LEU A 338 14.40 -26.93 18.20
CA LEU A 338 14.99 -27.36 16.92
C LEU A 338 13.99 -27.29 15.74
N ASP A 339 12.71 -27.57 15.97
CA ASP A 339 11.69 -27.49 14.92
C ASP A 339 11.53 -26.04 14.41
N ASP A 340 11.56 -25.06 15.31
CA ASP A 340 11.45 -23.63 14.98
C ASP A 340 12.73 -23.13 14.30
N GLN A 341 13.90 -23.62 14.76
CA GLN A 341 15.19 -23.36 14.11
C GLN A 341 15.20 -23.86 12.66
N LEU A 342 14.75 -25.10 12.44
CA LEU A 342 14.67 -25.71 11.12
C LEU A 342 13.69 -24.96 10.22
N ALA A 343 12.50 -24.59 10.72
CA ALA A 343 11.51 -23.85 9.94
C ALA A 343 12.05 -22.49 9.46
N ALA A 344 12.74 -21.75 10.33
CA ALA A 344 13.35 -20.48 9.96
C ALA A 344 14.48 -20.65 8.93
N ALA A 345 15.36 -21.64 9.12
CA ALA A 345 16.48 -21.90 8.21
C ALA A 345 16.02 -22.42 6.84
N GLU A 346 15.00 -23.29 6.81
CA GLU A 346 14.38 -23.77 5.58
C GLU A 346 13.75 -22.62 4.80
N ARG A 347 12.99 -21.77 5.47
CA ARG A 347 12.40 -20.57 4.86
C ARG A 347 13.46 -19.63 4.30
N ALA A 348 14.58 -19.43 5.02
CA ALA A 348 15.69 -18.62 4.53
C ALA A 348 16.26 -19.13 3.20
N VAL A 349 16.47 -20.44 3.08
CA VAL A 349 16.97 -21.08 1.84
C VAL A 349 15.92 -21.03 0.73
N ALA A 350 14.64 -21.18 1.04
CA ALA A 350 13.56 -21.08 0.06
C ALA A 350 13.48 -19.66 -0.55
N LEU A 351 13.62 -18.61 0.27
CA LEU A 351 13.65 -17.23 -0.22
C LEU A 351 14.88 -16.96 -1.08
N CYS A 352 16.06 -17.42 -0.65
CA CYS A 352 17.33 -17.19 -1.33
C CYS A 352 18.18 -18.47 -1.36
N GLU A 353 18.02 -19.26 -2.43
CA GLU A 353 18.65 -20.57 -2.59
C GLU A 353 20.18 -20.49 -2.61
N THR A 354 20.74 -19.37 -3.07
CA THR A 354 22.18 -19.12 -3.13
C THR A 354 22.74 -18.51 -1.84
N HIS A 355 21.90 -18.27 -0.82
CA HIS A 355 22.34 -17.67 0.43
C HIS A 355 23.31 -18.59 1.18
N ARG A 356 24.58 -18.20 1.25
CA ARG A 356 25.66 -18.98 1.89
C ARG A 356 25.34 -19.39 3.33
N ASN A 357 25.04 -18.43 4.21
CA ASN A 357 24.81 -18.74 5.64
C ASN A 357 23.52 -19.54 5.86
N GLY A 358 22.44 -19.26 5.11
CA GLY A 358 21.21 -20.07 5.16
C GLY A 358 21.46 -21.55 4.83
N ARG A 359 22.21 -21.83 3.75
CA ARG A 359 22.58 -23.20 3.39
C ARG A 359 23.42 -23.88 4.47
N LEU A 360 24.39 -23.17 5.03
CA LEU A 360 25.27 -23.69 6.09
C LEU A 360 24.49 -24.03 7.35
N VAL A 361 23.69 -23.09 7.87
CA VAL A 361 22.91 -23.25 9.11
C VAL A 361 21.85 -24.34 8.92
N PHE A 362 21.15 -24.34 7.78
CA PHE A 362 20.14 -25.37 7.53
C PHE A 362 20.74 -26.78 7.45
N ALA A 363 21.90 -26.94 6.78
CA ALA A 363 22.60 -28.22 6.73
C ALA A 363 23.06 -28.70 8.11
N ASP A 364 23.55 -27.79 8.96
CA ASP A 364 23.97 -28.09 10.33
C ASP A 364 22.78 -28.54 11.21
N LEU A 365 21.63 -27.85 11.11
CA LEU A 365 20.41 -28.21 11.83
C LEU A 365 19.81 -29.54 11.36
N LEU A 366 19.83 -29.83 10.06
CA LEU A 366 19.41 -31.13 9.51
C LEU A 366 20.31 -32.27 10.02
N ALA A 367 21.63 -32.06 10.04
CA ALA A 367 22.56 -33.03 10.59
C ALA A 367 22.32 -33.25 12.11
N GLU A 368 21.97 -32.21 12.85
CA GLU A 368 21.55 -32.35 14.24
C GLU A 368 20.26 -33.14 14.41
N ARG A 369 19.23 -32.86 13.59
CA ARG A 369 17.97 -33.61 13.61
C ARG A 369 18.23 -35.09 13.33
N ALA A 370 19.05 -35.41 12.34
CA ALA A 370 19.46 -36.78 12.04
C ALA A 370 20.11 -37.46 13.26
N LEU A 371 21.06 -36.81 13.92
CA LEU A 371 21.73 -37.34 15.13
C LEU A 371 20.76 -37.52 16.31
N ARG A 372 19.81 -36.59 16.51
CA ARG A 372 18.78 -36.71 17.55
C ARG A 372 17.81 -37.85 17.26
N THR A 373 17.39 -38.01 16.01
CA THR A 373 16.55 -39.11 15.55
C THR A 373 17.23 -40.46 15.77
N LEU A 374 18.51 -40.59 15.39
CA LEU A 374 19.31 -41.79 15.62
C LEU A 374 19.63 -42.04 17.10
N SER A 375 19.72 -41.04 17.97
CA SER A 375 20.01 -41.29 19.38
C SER A 375 18.76 -41.64 20.20
N ARG A 376 17.59 -41.10 19.83
CA ARG A 376 16.35 -41.23 20.62
C ARG A 376 15.41 -42.34 20.16
N ALA A 377 15.60 -42.88 18.95
CA ALA A 377 14.68 -43.88 18.41
C ALA A 377 14.72 -45.20 19.20
N PRO A 378 13.57 -45.68 19.73
CA PRO A 378 13.49 -46.98 20.37
C PRO A 378 13.72 -48.11 19.36
N LEU A 379 14.13 -49.30 19.83
CA LEU A 379 14.52 -50.43 18.97
C LEU A 379 13.48 -50.79 17.90
N PHE A 380 12.19 -50.70 18.21
CA PHE A 380 11.09 -51.04 17.30
C PHE A 380 10.80 -49.93 16.26
N GLN A 381 11.29 -48.70 16.45
CA GLN A 381 11.21 -47.60 15.48
C GLN A 381 12.55 -47.34 14.78
N ARG A 382 13.55 -48.23 14.96
CA ARG A 382 14.91 -48.00 14.48
C ARG A 382 14.99 -47.88 12.95
N GLY A 383 14.27 -48.75 12.22
CA GLY A 383 14.24 -48.72 10.76
C GLY A 383 13.73 -47.39 10.20
N PRO A 384 12.52 -46.94 10.57
CA PRO A 384 12.00 -45.63 10.17
C PRO A 384 12.91 -44.46 10.58
N ALA A 385 13.51 -44.50 11.77
CA ALA A 385 14.42 -43.46 12.23
C ALA A 385 15.71 -43.38 11.40
N VAL A 386 16.27 -44.53 10.99
CA VAL A 386 17.43 -44.59 10.08
C VAL A 386 17.09 -43.99 8.72
N GLU A 387 15.89 -44.27 8.19
CA GLU A 387 15.46 -43.70 6.91
C GLU A 387 15.25 -42.17 6.99
N ALA A 388 14.58 -41.68 8.04
CA ALA A 388 14.42 -40.24 8.24
C ALA A 388 15.78 -39.53 8.41
N ALA A 389 16.70 -40.11 9.19
CA ALA A 389 18.05 -39.56 9.35
C ALA A 389 18.85 -39.57 8.05
N ARG A 390 18.66 -40.58 7.18
CA ARG A 390 19.28 -40.64 5.85
C ARG A 390 18.80 -39.51 4.96
N GLN A 391 17.50 -39.22 4.96
CA GLN A 391 16.93 -38.10 4.18
C GLN A 391 17.50 -36.75 4.64
N ASP A 392 17.61 -36.55 5.96
CA ASP A 392 18.22 -35.34 6.54
C ASP A 392 19.69 -35.18 6.14
N VAL A 393 20.48 -36.26 6.21
CA VAL A 393 21.89 -36.26 5.80
C VAL A 393 22.03 -35.95 4.31
N GLN A 394 21.22 -36.57 3.45
CA GLN A 394 21.24 -36.33 2.01
C GLN A 394 20.88 -34.88 1.68
N ARG A 395 19.87 -34.32 2.36
CA ARG A 395 19.47 -32.92 2.17
C ARG A 395 20.56 -31.96 2.65
N ALA A 396 21.13 -32.20 3.84
CA ALA A 396 22.25 -31.42 4.36
C ALA A 396 23.46 -31.44 3.41
N GLU A 397 23.80 -32.60 2.85
CA GLU A 397 24.87 -32.76 1.87
C GLU A 397 24.64 -31.94 0.60
N SER A 398 23.40 -31.92 0.07
CA SER A 398 23.05 -31.11 -1.10
C SER A 398 23.20 -29.60 -0.85
N LEU A 399 23.07 -29.17 0.41
CA LEU A 399 23.14 -27.77 0.80
C LEU A 399 24.58 -27.35 1.13
N TRP A 400 25.29 -28.15 1.93
CA TRP A 400 26.63 -27.85 2.44
C TRP A 400 27.43 -29.15 2.76
N PRO A 401 28.21 -29.70 1.82
CA PRO A 401 28.80 -31.04 1.93
C PRO A 401 29.94 -31.16 2.96
N ASP A 402 30.61 -30.05 3.28
CA ASP A 402 31.84 -30.02 4.09
C ASP A 402 31.59 -29.71 5.57
N GLY A 403 30.35 -29.87 6.06
CA GLY A 403 29.97 -29.55 7.43
C GLY A 403 30.52 -30.56 8.47
N PRO A 404 31.14 -30.13 9.58
CA PRO A 404 31.67 -31.05 10.59
C PRO A 404 30.57 -31.88 11.28
N ARG A 405 29.37 -31.30 11.50
CA ARG A 405 28.24 -32.05 12.07
C ARG A 405 27.64 -33.04 11.08
N LEU A 406 27.61 -32.70 9.79
CA LEU A 406 27.20 -33.60 8.72
C LEU A 406 28.10 -34.85 8.67
N GLN A 407 29.41 -34.67 8.79
CA GLN A 407 30.34 -35.79 8.85
C GLN A 407 30.04 -36.74 10.03
N ARG A 408 29.76 -36.19 11.22
CA ARG A 408 29.34 -37.00 12.37
C ARG A 408 28.03 -37.74 12.12
N ALA A 409 27.06 -37.10 11.46
CA ALA A 409 25.79 -37.73 11.10
C ALA A 409 25.97 -38.88 10.10
N ARG A 410 26.84 -38.70 9.09
CA ARG A 410 27.22 -39.77 8.14
C ARG A 410 27.84 -40.97 8.86
N GLU A 411 28.78 -40.72 9.77
CA GLU A 411 29.44 -41.78 10.55
C GLU A 411 28.45 -42.51 11.47
N ALA A 412 27.53 -41.78 12.10
CA ALA A 412 26.48 -42.38 12.91
C ALA A 412 25.56 -43.26 12.06
N LEU A 413 25.14 -42.79 10.89
CA LEU A 413 24.30 -43.53 9.95
C LEU A 413 25.01 -44.79 9.42
N ALA A 414 26.32 -44.72 9.13
CA ALA A 414 27.10 -45.87 8.66
C ALA A 414 27.24 -46.99 9.72
N ARG A 415 27.13 -46.66 11.01
CA ARG A 415 27.13 -47.65 12.11
C ARG A 415 25.80 -48.39 12.23
N GLU A 416 24.72 -47.83 11.69
CA GLU A 416 23.42 -48.48 11.63
C GLU A 416 23.42 -49.49 10.49
N LYS A 417 23.76 -50.75 10.81
CA LYS A 417 23.78 -51.84 9.84
C LYS A 417 22.40 -51.96 9.15
N PRO A 418 22.34 -52.11 7.81
CA PRO A 418 21.11 -52.55 7.17
C PRO A 418 20.79 -53.94 7.73
N ARG A 419 19.58 -54.09 8.29
CA ARG A 419 19.05 -55.40 8.67
C ARG A 419 18.47 -56.10 7.47
#